data_AF-A0A1D8IL55-F1
#
_entry.id   AF-A0A1D8IL55-F1
#
_cell.length_a   1.000
_cell.length_b   1.000
_cell.length_c   1.000
_cell.angle_alpha   90.00
_cell.angle_beta   90.00
_cell.angle_gamma   90.00
#
_symmetry.space_group_name_H-M   'P 1'
#
loop_
_entity.id
_entity.type
_entity.pdbx_description
1 polymer ?
#
loop_
_entity_poly.entity_id
_entity_poly.type
_entity_poly.pdbx_seq_one_letter_code
_entity_poly.pdbx_strand_id
1 'polypeptide(L)' 'MPTSALILDQGQWWVLTLQQGQPQRTPVTPGPARGARTLIISGLAAGTPVVVQNAYLIFHRDFAAHYTPPD' A
#
# COMPACT_ATOMS: atom_id res chain seq x y z
N MET A 1 -6.65 -8.05 6.53
CA MET A 1 -5.39 -7.30 6.50
C MET A 1 -5.60 -5.97 7.25
N PRO A 2 -4.61 -5.37 7.95
CA PRO A 2 -4.82 -4.12 8.68
C PRO A 2 -5.19 -2.97 7.75
N THR A 3 -6.32 -2.29 8.00
CA THR A 3 -6.82 -1.22 7.12
C THR A 3 -5.81 -0.09 6.94
N SER A 4 -4.96 0.17 7.94
CA SER A 4 -3.92 1.20 7.92
C SER A 4 -2.83 1.02 6.85
N ALA A 5 -2.76 -0.13 6.18
CA ALA A 5 -1.82 -0.34 5.07
C ALA A 5 -2.46 -0.28 3.68
N LEU A 6 -3.77 -0.04 3.61
CA LEU A 6 -4.42 0.29 2.35
C LEU A 6 -4.21 1.76 2.05
N ILE A 7 -3.81 2.05 0.82
CA ILE A 7 -3.58 3.40 0.32
C ILE A 7 -4.47 3.59 -0.92
N LEU A 8 -5.35 4.59 -0.88
CA LEU A 8 -6.10 5.03 -2.05
C LEU A 8 -5.30 6.13 -2.74
N ASP A 9 -4.87 5.87 -3.98
CA ASP A 9 -4.15 6.84 -4.80
C ASP A 9 -4.69 6.79 -6.23
N GLN A 10 -5.03 7.96 -6.78
CA GLN A 10 -5.61 8.14 -8.12
C GLN A 10 -6.83 7.22 -8.41
N GLY A 11 -7.66 6.97 -7.40
CA GLY A 11 -8.85 6.11 -7.52
C GLY A 11 -8.56 4.61 -7.49
N GLN A 12 -7.30 4.20 -7.35
CA GLN A 12 -6.88 2.81 -7.23
C GLN A 12 -6.42 2.50 -5.79
N TRP A 13 -6.77 1.32 -5.31
CA TRP A 13 -6.29 0.84 -4.02
C TRP A 13 -4.98 0.08 -4.16
N TRP A 14 -4.08 0.35 -3.23
CA TRP A 14 -2.74 -0.19 -3.19
C TRP A 14 -2.37 -0.68 -1.79
N VAL A 15 -1.43 -1.61 -1.75
CA VAL A 15 -0.62 -1.95 -0.58
C VAL A 15 0.85 -1.93 -0.97
N LEU A 16 1.74 -1.91 0.02
CA LEU A 16 3.16 -2.15 -0.18
C LEU A 16 3.50 -3.59 0.19
N THR A 17 3.81 -4.43 -0.80
CA THR A 17 4.35 -5.77 -0.56
C THR A 17 5.86 -5.71 -0.38
N LEU A 18 6.46 -6.71 0.27
CA LEU A 18 7.91 -6.86 0.33
C LEU A 18 8.35 -7.91 -0.69
N GLN A 19 9.07 -7.49 -1.72
CA GLN A 19 9.74 -8.37 -2.68
C GLN A 19 11.25 -8.21 -2.52
N GLN A 20 11.94 -9.30 -2.19
CA GLN A 20 13.39 -9.29 -1.96
C GLN A 20 13.84 -8.21 -0.93
N GLY A 21 12.99 -7.94 0.07
CA GLY A 21 13.25 -6.94 1.10
C GLY A 21 12.94 -5.49 0.71
N GLN A 22 12.53 -5.23 -0.54
CA GLN A 22 12.16 -3.89 -1.00
C GLN A 22 10.63 -3.72 -1.03
N PRO A 23 10.10 -2.57 -0.58
CA PRO A 23 8.69 -2.24 -0.74
C PRO A 23 8.33 -2.12 -2.22
N GLN A 24 7.23 -2.74 -2.64
CA GLN A 24 6.69 -2.68 -4.00
C GLN A 24 5.22 -2.30 -3.94
N ARG A 25 4.80 -1.35 -4.79
CA ARG A 25 3.39 -0.96 -4.91
C ARG A 25 2.62 -2.08 -5.59
N THR A 26 1.63 -2.65 -4.92
CA THR A 26 0.82 -3.74 -5.45
C THR A 26 -0.65 -3.33 -5.43
N PRO A 27 -1.33 -3.31 -6.59
CA PRO A 27 -2.73 -2.95 -6.65
C PRO A 27 -3.57 -4.07 -6.03
N VAL A 28 -4.59 -3.70 -5.27
CA VAL A 28 -5.50 -4.64 -4.62
C VAL A 28 -6.95 -4.20 -4.78
N THR A 29 -7.87 -5.15 -4.65
CA THR A 29 -9.29 -4.84 -4.50
C THR A 29 -9.70 -5.11 -3.05
N PRO A 30 -9.99 -4.08 -2.25
CA PRO A 30 -10.51 -4.28 -0.91
C PRO A 30 -11.97 -4.76 -0.97
N GLY A 31 -12.32 -5.64 -0.05
CA GLY A 31 -13.69 -6.04 0.25
C GLY A 31 -14.20 -5.37 1.52
N PRO A 32 -15.19 -5.99 2.19
CA PRO A 32 -15.75 -5.45 3.42
C PRO A 32 -14.69 -5.23 4.51
N ALA A 33 -14.83 -4.12 5.22
CA ALA A 33 -14.06 -3.83 6.42
C ALA A 33 -14.84 -4.20 7.70
N ARG A 34 -14.12 -4.66 8.72
CA ARG A 34 -14.64 -4.87 10.08
C ARG A 34 -13.61 -4.34 11.08
N GLY A 35 -13.95 -3.23 11.76
CA GLY A 35 -13.02 -2.54 12.65
C GLY A 35 -11.76 -2.11 11.90
N ALA A 36 -10.58 -2.37 12.49
CA ALA A 36 -9.27 -2.03 11.91
C ALA A 36 -8.76 -3.03 10.85
N ARG A 37 -9.62 -3.90 10.32
CA ARG A 37 -9.25 -4.92 9.33
C ARG A 37 -10.13 -4.82 8.09
N THR A 38 -9.50 -4.92 6.93
CA THR A 38 -10.18 -5.00 5.62
C THR A 38 -9.89 -6.34 4.97
N LEU A 39 -10.92 -6.97 4.38
CA LEU A 39 -10.75 -8.14 3.53
C LEU A 39 -10.09 -7.72 2.21
N ILE A 40 -9.19 -8.53 1.67
CA ILE A 40 -8.65 -8.32 0.32
C ILE A 40 -9.26 -9.38 -0.58
N ILE A 41 -9.95 -8.94 -1.63
CA ILE A 41 -10.65 -9.82 -2.58
C ILE A 41 -9.69 -10.28 -3.68
N SER A 42 -8.80 -9.38 -4.14
CA SER A 42 -7.84 -9.69 -5.21
C SER A 42 -6.57 -8.82 -5.11
N GLY A 43 -5.53 -9.24 -5.82
CA GLY A 43 -4.24 -8.53 -5.92
C GLY A 43 -3.21 -8.91 -4.86
N LEU A 44 -3.51 -9.88 -3.99
CA LEU A 44 -2.58 -10.37 -2.97
C LEU A 44 -2.71 -11.88 -2.79
N ALA A 45 -1.59 -12.60 -2.77
CA ALA A 45 -1.57 -14.01 -2.41
C ALA A 45 -1.54 -14.20 -0.89
N ALA A 46 -2.07 -15.32 -0.40
CA ALA A 46 -1.97 -15.66 1.01
C ALA A 46 -0.49 -15.84 1.41
N GLY A 47 -0.11 -15.31 2.57
CA GLY A 47 1.27 -15.34 3.06
C GLY A 47 2.19 -14.25 2.51
N THR A 48 1.73 -13.42 1.54
CA THR A 48 2.53 -12.29 1.07
C THR A 48 2.76 -11.26 2.19
N PRO A 49 4.02 -10.91 2.53
CA PRO A 49 4.30 -9.89 3.51
C PRO A 49 3.88 -8.50 3.01
N VAL A 50 3.25 -7.72 3.88
CA VAL A 50 2.77 -6.37 3.60
C VAL A 50 3.33 -5.39 4.64
N VAL A 51 3.82 -4.24 4.18
CA VAL A 51 4.28 -3.16 5.05
C VAL A 51 3.07 -2.50 5.69
N VAL A 52 3.01 -2.52 7.02
CA VAL A 52 1.88 -1.96 7.80
C VAL A 52 2.22 -0.67 8.56
N GLN A 53 3.50 -0.46 8.85
CA GLN A 53 3.97 0.71 9.58
C GLN A 53 4.56 1.72 8.59
N ASN A 54 4.19 3.00 8.75
CA ASN A 54 4.60 4.09 7.87
C ASN A 54 4.29 3.85 6.38
N ALA A 55 3.33 2.96 6.06
CA ALA A 55 3.04 2.53 4.70
C ALA A 55 2.72 3.71 3.76
N TYR A 56 1.91 4.67 4.23
CA TYR A 56 1.58 5.88 3.49
C TYR A 56 2.82 6.73 3.16
N LEU A 57 3.71 6.95 4.15
CA LEU A 57 4.94 7.71 3.97
C LEU A 57 5.89 7.02 2.99
N ILE A 58 6.05 5.70 3.10
CA ILE A 58 6.92 4.92 2.21
C ILE A 58 6.37 4.92 0.79
N PHE A 59 5.04 4.78 0.63
CA PHE A 59 4.40 4.75 -0.69
C PHE A 59 4.63 6.04 -1.48
N HIS A 60 4.57 7.19 -0.81
CA HIS A 60 4.78 8.50 -1.43
C HIS A 60 6.25 8.97 -1.40
N ARG A 61 7.17 8.20 -0.81
CA ARG A 61 8.58 8.61 -0.68
C ARG A 61 9.27 8.77 -2.04
N ASP A 62 8.95 7.92 -3.02
CA ASP A 62 9.47 8.09 -4.38
C ASP A 62 8.97 9.38 -5.04
N PHE A 63 7.81 9.90 -4.61
CA PHE A 63 7.30 11.19 -5.09
C PHE A 63 8.13 12.35 -4.53
N ALA A 64 8.55 12.28 -3.26
CA ALA A 64 9.37 13.32 -2.63
C ALA A 64 10.83 13.35 -3.15
N ALA A 65 11.39 12.20 -3.52
CA ALA A 65 12.75 12.13 -4.09
C ALA A 65 12.86 12.72 -5.50
N HIS A 66 11.73 12.83 -6.23
CA HIS A 66 11.66 13.38 -7.59
C HIS A 66 10.95 14.74 -7.66
N TYR A 67 10.52 15.30 -6.53
CA TYR A 67 9.91 16.62 -6.49
C TYR A 67 11.00 17.70 -6.38
N THR A 68 11.41 18.26 -7.52
CA THR A 68 12.13 19.54 -7.55
C THR A 68 11.08 20.66 -7.51
N PRO A 69 11.02 21.49 -6.46
CA PRO A 69 10.16 22.68 -6.47
C PRO A 69 10.59 23.59 -7.62
N PRO A 70 9.67 24.14 -8.43
CA PRO A 70 10.03 25.19 -9.38
C PRO A 70 10.45 26.46 -8.62
N ASP A 71 11.55 27.08 -9.06
CA ASP A 71 11.99 28.42 -8.62
C ASP A 71 10.94 29.51 -8.94
#